data_AF-A0A9W9P9R6-F1
#
_entry.id   AF-A0A9W9P9R6-F1
#
_cell.length_a   1.000
_cell.length_b   1.000
_cell.length_c   1.000
_cell.angle_alpha   90.00
_cell.angle_beta   90.00
_cell.angle_gamma   90.00
#
_symmetry.space_group_name_H-M   'P 1'
#
loop_
_entity.id
_entity.type
_entity.pdbx_description
1 polymer ?
#
loop_
_entity_poly.entity_id
_entity_poly.type
_entity_poly.pdbx_seq_one_letter_code
_entity_poly.pdbx_strand_id
1 'polypeptide(L)'
;MDATAAPRDLEMDENTGSNEIPTQCENFDSDLRREKSPPSSLQPQADEELSEATEPFQPIFKLLAELEQDDPKLAFQAARILGLYRRLWESCMSKHGGNENLEQANHGLKEENVHLENEKSRLQGYHDEQRAQFDRLNQAVESSQVRLVNILDDWGQYSRSQVAELMDCDREW
;
A
#
# COMPACT_ATOMS: atom_id res chain seq x y z
N MET A 1 27.24 38.29 -25.70
CA MET A 1 26.29 38.15 -26.81
C MET A 1 27.10 37.65 -27.98
N ASP A 2 27.00 36.35 -28.28
CA ASP A 2 27.45 35.82 -29.56
C ASP A 2 26.54 34.66 -29.92
N ALA A 3 25.96 34.74 -31.11
CA ALA A 3 24.99 33.80 -31.65
C ALA A 3 25.45 33.47 -33.06
N THR A 4 25.63 32.19 -33.40
CA THR A 4 25.57 31.71 -34.79
C THR A 4 25.29 30.20 -34.83
N ALA A 5 24.05 29.90 -35.20
CA ALA A 5 23.53 28.87 -36.13
C ALA A 5 23.91 27.37 -36.02
N ALA A 6 22.84 26.56 -36.07
CA ALA A 6 22.78 25.11 -36.35
C ALA A 6 23.02 24.77 -37.85
N PRO A 7 23.00 23.47 -38.22
CA PRO A 7 21.79 22.97 -38.88
C PRO A 7 21.26 21.62 -38.35
N ARG A 8 19.99 21.37 -38.66
CA ARG A 8 19.18 20.19 -38.38
C ARG A 8 19.41 19.06 -39.41
N ASP A 9 18.79 17.92 -39.11
CA ASP A 9 18.24 16.88 -40.00
C ASP A 9 18.95 15.53 -39.97
N LEU A 10 18.43 14.63 -39.13
CA LEU A 10 18.21 13.23 -39.50
C LEU A 10 16.85 12.81 -38.91
N GLU A 11 15.84 12.85 -39.78
CA GLU A 11 14.57 12.15 -39.63
C GLU A 11 14.80 10.65 -39.80
N MET A 12 14.19 9.85 -38.92
CA MET A 12 13.71 8.52 -39.26
C MET A 12 12.36 8.35 -38.57
N ASP A 13 11.31 8.57 -39.36
CA ASP A 13 9.97 8.04 -39.13
C ASP A 13 10.02 6.51 -39.06
N GLU A 14 9.38 5.91 -38.05
CA GLU A 14 8.22 5.04 -38.30
C GLU A 14 7.44 4.74 -37.02
N ASN A 15 6.31 5.42 -36.97
CA ASN A 15 5.05 5.16 -36.29
C ASN A 15 4.60 3.69 -36.28
N THR A 16 4.27 3.11 -35.12
CA THR A 16 2.98 2.41 -34.92
C THR A 16 2.67 2.15 -33.44
N GLY A 17 1.50 2.61 -32.97
CA GLY A 17 0.82 2.00 -31.80
C GLY A 17 0.33 2.98 -30.74
N SER A 18 -0.70 3.75 -31.08
CA SER A 18 -1.38 4.76 -30.26
C SER A 18 -1.84 4.30 -28.87
N ASN A 19 -1.54 5.14 -27.89
CA ASN A 19 -2.40 5.37 -26.73
C ASN A 19 -3.77 5.88 -27.22
N GLU A 20 -4.88 5.38 -26.67
CA GLU A 20 -6.07 6.19 -26.35
C GLU A 20 -7.15 5.36 -25.63
N ILE A 21 -7.68 5.95 -24.55
CA ILE A 21 -8.82 5.50 -23.76
C ILE A 21 -10.10 6.03 -24.43
N PRO A 22 -11.17 5.23 -24.61
CA PRO A 22 -12.48 5.81 -24.90
C PRO A 22 -13.30 6.02 -23.63
N THR A 23 -13.36 7.28 -23.20
CA THR A 23 -14.44 7.84 -22.40
C THR A 23 -15.67 7.99 -23.30
N GLN A 24 -16.77 7.32 -23.01
CA GLN A 24 -18.08 7.66 -23.57
C GLN A 24 -19.14 7.66 -22.47
N CYS A 25 -19.46 8.87 -22.02
CA CYS A 25 -20.78 9.21 -21.50
C CYS A 25 -21.42 10.12 -22.54
N GLU A 26 -22.60 9.78 -23.06
CA GLU A 26 -23.67 10.74 -23.36
C GLU A 26 -24.99 10.02 -23.71
N ASN A 27 -26.07 10.65 -23.25
CA ASN A 27 -27.45 10.17 -23.14
C ASN A 27 -28.21 10.18 -24.47
N PHE A 28 -29.28 9.38 -24.56
CA PHE A 28 -30.50 9.80 -25.25
C PHE A 28 -31.74 9.34 -24.46
N ASP A 29 -32.41 10.35 -23.91
CA ASP A 29 -33.82 10.33 -23.51
C ASP A 29 -34.74 10.31 -24.76
N SER A 30 -36.02 10.02 -24.51
CA SER A 30 -37.23 10.13 -25.38
C SER A 30 -37.62 8.80 -26.05
N ASP A 31 -38.86 8.29 -26.00
CA ASP A 31 -40.11 8.85 -25.46
C ASP A 31 -41.23 7.78 -25.48
N LEU A 32 -42.33 8.07 -24.77
CA LEU A 32 -43.69 7.49 -24.82
C LEU A 32 -44.16 6.55 -23.70
N ARG A 33 -44.72 7.23 -22.68
CA ARG A 33 -45.92 6.88 -21.90
C ARG A 33 -46.82 5.82 -22.55
N ARG A 34 -47.12 4.76 -21.79
CA ARG A 34 -48.47 4.18 -21.72
C ARG A 34 -48.86 4.02 -20.25
N GLU A 35 -49.79 4.87 -19.80
CA GLU A 35 -50.34 4.84 -18.45
C GLU A 35 -51.18 3.57 -18.17
N LYS A 36 -51.02 3.09 -16.93
CA LYS A 36 -52.00 2.45 -16.00
C LYS A 36 -52.69 1.14 -16.39
N SER A 37 -52.39 0.08 -15.63
CA SER A 37 -53.20 -0.40 -14.47
C SER A 37 -52.64 -1.73 -13.87
N PRO A 38 -53.19 -2.24 -12.75
CA PRO A 38 -52.60 -2.32 -11.39
C PRO A 38 -51.63 -3.52 -11.15
N PRO A 39 -50.85 -3.54 -10.04
CA PRO A 39 -50.01 -4.69 -9.73
C PRO A 39 -50.88 -5.80 -9.13
N SER A 40 -51.05 -6.90 -9.86
CA SER A 40 -51.60 -8.12 -9.28
C SER A 40 -50.88 -9.32 -9.85
N SER A 41 -49.78 -9.68 -9.19
CA SER A 41 -49.43 -11.08 -8.99
C SER A 41 -48.47 -11.12 -7.80
N LEU A 42 -49.04 -11.34 -6.62
CA LEU A 42 -48.32 -11.94 -5.50
C LEU A 42 -47.81 -13.29 -6.00
N GLN A 43 -46.56 -13.39 -6.43
CA GLN A 43 -45.91 -14.69 -6.55
C GLN A 43 -45.33 -15.08 -5.18
N PRO A 44 -45.73 -16.22 -4.62
CA PRO A 44 -45.03 -16.81 -3.48
C PRO A 44 -43.74 -17.46 -4.02
N GLN A 45 -42.68 -16.67 -4.14
CA GLN A 45 -41.31 -17.17 -4.34
C GLN A 45 -40.57 -17.36 -3.01
N ALA A 46 -41.32 -17.50 -1.91
CA ALA A 46 -40.76 -17.55 -0.57
C ALA A 46 -40.42 -18.97 -0.11
N ASP A 47 -41.02 -20.03 -0.65
CA ASP A 47 -41.07 -21.29 0.09
C ASP A 47 -39.87 -22.25 -0.09
N GLU A 48 -39.07 -22.12 -1.16
CA GLU A 48 -37.95 -23.05 -1.41
C GLU A 48 -36.60 -22.63 -0.81
N GLU A 49 -36.30 -21.33 -0.70
CA GLU A 49 -35.05 -20.84 -0.06
C GLU A 49 -35.17 -20.73 1.47
N LEU A 50 -36.38 -20.74 2.01
CA LEU A 50 -36.61 -20.69 3.47
C LEU A 50 -36.29 -22.02 4.16
N SER A 51 -36.13 -23.12 3.43
CA SER A 51 -35.99 -24.47 4.02
C SER A 51 -34.61 -24.75 4.62
N GLU A 52 -33.53 -24.17 4.10
CA GLU A 52 -32.19 -24.29 4.71
C GLU A 52 -31.97 -23.24 5.82
N ALA A 53 -32.54 -22.04 5.68
CA ALA A 53 -32.40 -20.97 6.67
C ALA A 53 -33.25 -21.15 7.94
N THR A 54 -34.20 -22.09 7.96
CA THR A 54 -35.08 -22.31 9.12
C THR A 54 -34.54 -23.32 10.14
N GLU A 55 -33.50 -24.10 9.82
CA GLU A 55 -32.95 -25.14 10.70
C GLU A 55 -32.71 -24.66 12.16
N PRO A 56 -32.04 -23.52 12.42
CA PRO A 56 -31.81 -23.06 13.80
C PRO A 56 -33.08 -22.58 14.53
N PHE A 57 -34.15 -22.27 13.80
CA PHE A 57 -35.40 -21.73 14.34
C PHE A 57 -36.51 -22.78 14.48
N GLN A 58 -36.32 -24.00 13.96
CA GLN A 58 -37.30 -25.09 14.01
C GLN A 58 -37.88 -25.36 15.42
N PRO A 59 -37.09 -25.38 16.51
CA PRO A 59 -37.64 -25.59 17.85
C PRO A 59 -38.59 -24.47 18.30
N ILE A 60 -38.27 -23.23 17.92
CA ILE A 60 -39.04 -22.05 18.33
C ILE A 60 -40.38 -22.00 17.56
N PHE A 61 -40.40 -22.41 16.29
CA PHE A 61 -41.66 -22.52 15.54
C PHE A 61 -42.61 -23.56 16.12
N LYS A 62 -42.10 -24.68 16.66
CA LYS A 62 -42.92 -25.68 17.37
C LYS A 62 -43.53 -25.11 18.64
N LEU A 63 -42.73 -24.43 19.47
CA LEU A 63 -43.21 -23.70 20.65
C LEU A 63 -44.25 -22.64 20.29
N LEU A 64 -44.08 -21.96 19.15
CA LEU A 64 -45.04 -20.97 18.66
C LEU A 64 -46.38 -21.59 18.28
N ALA A 65 -46.36 -22.77 17.67
CA ALA A 65 -47.57 -23.52 17.28
C ALA A 65 -48.31 -24.09 18.50
N GLU A 66 -47.59 -24.50 19.54
CA GLU A 66 -48.17 -24.87 20.83
C GLU A 66 -48.80 -23.64 21.51
N LEU A 67 -48.08 -22.53 21.54
CA LEU A 67 -48.55 -21.26 22.11
C LEU A 67 -49.76 -20.69 21.36
N GLU A 68 -49.88 -20.92 20.06
CA GLU A 68 -51.04 -20.50 19.27
C GLU A 68 -52.34 -21.21 19.69
N GLN A 69 -52.23 -22.46 20.19
CA GLN A 69 -53.37 -23.21 20.72
C GLN A 69 -53.79 -22.71 22.11
N ASP A 70 -52.82 -22.31 22.94
CA ASP A 70 -53.06 -21.86 24.32
C ASP A 70 -53.43 -20.36 24.42
N ASP A 71 -52.70 -19.49 23.71
CA ASP A 71 -52.94 -18.04 23.67
C ASP A 71 -52.55 -17.44 22.30
N PRO A 72 -53.52 -17.29 21.37
CA PRO A 72 -53.23 -16.80 20.01
C PRO A 72 -52.76 -15.35 19.98
N LYS A 73 -53.11 -14.52 20.97
CA LYS A 73 -52.63 -13.12 21.02
C LYS A 73 -51.16 -13.06 21.40
N LEU A 74 -50.75 -13.87 22.38
CA LEU A 74 -49.37 -13.97 22.79
C LEU A 74 -48.51 -14.63 21.70
N ALA A 75 -49.03 -15.67 21.05
CA ALA A 75 -48.38 -16.31 19.90
C ALA A 75 -48.10 -15.31 18.76
N PHE A 76 -49.07 -14.46 18.42
CA PHE A 76 -48.89 -13.43 17.39
C PHE A 76 -47.81 -12.40 17.77
N GLN A 77 -47.76 -11.97 19.04
CA GLN A 77 -46.72 -11.06 19.52
C GLN A 77 -45.33 -11.71 19.48
N ALA A 78 -45.23 -12.97 19.91
CA ALA A 78 -44.00 -13.74 19.86
C ALA A 78 -43.54 -13.97 18.40
N ALA A 79 -44.45 -14.29 17.49
CA ALA A 79 -44.19 -14.44 16.06
C ALA A 79 -43.58 -13.17 15.45
N ARG A 80 -44.12 -12.00 15.81
CA ARG A 80 -43.62 -10.71 15.34
C ARG A 80 -42.20 -10.44 15.82
N ILE A 81 -41.87 -10.77 17.07
CA ILE A 81 -40.50 -10.61 17.61
C ILE A 81 -39.55 -11.59 16.91
N LEU A 82 -39.95 -12.85 16.76
CA LEU A 82 -39.16 -13.88 16.08
C LEU A 82 -38.85 -13.50 14.63
N GLY A 83 -39.81 -12.92 13.91
CA GLY A 83 -39.61 -12.43 12.54
C GLY A 83 -38.59 -11.29 12.45
N LEU A 84 -38.55 -10.38 13.44
CA LEU A 84 -37.53 -9.33 13.50
C LEU A 84 -36.15 -9.90 13.81
N TYR A 85 -36.06 -10.83 14.76
CA TYR A 85 -34.80 -11.49 15.11
C TYR A 85 -34.23 -12.30 13.95
N ARG A 86 -35.07 -13.06 13.24
CA ARG A 86 -34.65 -13.84 12.07
C ARG A 86 -34.02 -12.96 10.98
N ARG A 87 -34.65 -11.82 10.65
CA ARG A 87 -34.09 -10.87 9.67
C ARG A 87 -32.75 -10.30 10.13
N LEU A 88 -32.60 -10.01 11.42
CA LEU A 88 -31.33 -9.52 11.96
C LEU A 88 -30.26 -10.61 11.87
N TRP A 89 -30.60 -11.85 12.23
CA TRP A 89 -29.70 -13.01 12.12
C TRP A 89 -29.24 -13.24 10.67
N GLU A 90 -30.17 -13.26 9.72
CA GLU A 90 -29.86 -13.40 8.28
C GLU A 90 -28.94 -12.26 7.80
N SER A 91 -29.20 -11.02 8.23
CA SER A 91 -28.32 -9.88 7.92
C SER A 91 -26.92 -10.01 8.56
N CYS A 92 -26.82 -10.56 9.76
CA CYS A 92 -25.54 -10.79 10.43
C CYS A 92 -24.75 -11.92 9.75
N MET A 93 -25.41 -13.02 9.41
CA MET A 93 -24.80 -14.16 8.73
C MET A 93 -24.33 -13.80 7.32
N SER A 94 -25.10 -13.00 6.58
CA SER A 94 -24.70 -12.50 5.25
C SER A 94 -23.42 -11.64 5.32
N LYS A 95 -23.20 -10.92 6.43
CA LYS A 95 -21.97 -10.12 6.64
C LYS A 95 -20.78 -10.95 7.13
N HIS A 96 -21.00 -12.18 7.60
CA HIS A 96 -19.93 -13.01 8.16
C HIS A 96 -18.85 -13.36 7.13
N GLY A 97 -19.24 -13.65 5.88
CA GLY A 97 -18.28 -13.85 4.79
C GLY A 97 -17.46 -12.60 4.46
N GLY A 98 -18.04 -11.41 4.70
CA GLY A 98 -17.29 -10.15 4.60
C GLY A 98 -16.22 -10.03 5.69
N ASN A 99 -16.54 -10.45 6.92
CA ASN A 99 -15.58 -10.43 8.03
C ASN A 99 -14.43 -11.42 7.81
N GLU A 100 -14.73 -12.64 7.35
CA GLU A 100 -13.71 -13.65 7.07
C GLU A 100 -12.74 -13.19 5.97
N ASN A 101 -13.26 -12.59 4.88
CA ASN A 101 -12.43 -12.00 3.83
C ASN A 101 -11.55 -10.85 4.36
N LEU A 102 -12.09 -10.01 5.25
CA LEU A 102 -11.34 -8.92 5.87
C LEU A 102 -10.26 -9.45 6.83
N GLU A 103 -10.54 -10.49 7.61
CA GLU A 103 -9.57 -11.16 8.48
C GLU A 103 -8.43 -11.78 7.66
N GLN A 104 -8.75 -12.45 6.55
CA GLN A 104 -7.75 -13.00 5.64
C GLN A 104 -6.89 -11.91 4.99
N ALA A 105 -7.50 -10.84 4.50
CA ALA A 105 -6.77 -9.71 3.92
C ALA A 105 -5.87 -9.02 4.95
N ASN A 106 -6.35 -8.84 6.18
CA ASN A 106 -5.56 -8.28 7.27
C ASN A 106 -4.37 -9.18 7.64
N HIS A 107 -4.59 -10.50 7.66
CA HIS A 107 -3.50 -11.45 7.87
C HIS A 107 -2.43 -11.33 6.78
N GLY A 108 -2.83 -11.29 5.50
CA GLY A 108 -1.91 -11.10 4.37
C GLY A 108 -1.15 -9.78 4.46
N LEU A 109 -1.83 -8.68 4.78
CA LEU A 109 -1.18 -7.37 4.99
C LEU A 109 -0.18 -7.40 6.14
N LYS A 110 -0.46 -8.15 7.20
CA LYS A 110 0.46 -8.30 8.34
C LYS A 110 1.72 -9.06 7.94
N GLU A 111 1.58 -10.11 7.13
CA GLU A 111 2.73 -10.86 6.59
C GLU A 111 3.58 -9.99 5.66
N GLU A 112 2.95 -9.25 4.74
CA GLU A 112 3.65 -8.33 3.84
C GLU A 112 4.35 -7.21 4.61
N ASN A 113 3.73 -6.68 5.66
CA ASN A 113 4.35 -5.66 6.51
C ASN A 113 5.63 -6.19 7.19
N VAL A 114 5.58 -7.42 7.74
CA VAL A 114 6.77 -8.07 8.30
C VAL A 114 7.85 -8.27 7.23
N HIS A 115 7.47 -8.66 6.01
CA HIS A 115 8.40 -8.79 4.90
C HIS A 115 9.07 -7.44 4.55
N LEU A 116 8.29 -6.37 4.41
CA LEU A 116 8.79 -5.03 4.12
C LEU A 116 9.68 -4.48 5.23
N GLU A 117 9.37 -4.76 6.50
CA GLU A 117 10.20 -4.36 7.63
C GLU A 117 11.58 -5.06 7.62
N ASN A 118 11.61 -6.34 7.23
CA ASN A 118 12.85 -7.08 7.02
C ASN A 118 13.67 -6.49 5.87
N GLU A 119 13.01 -6.19 4.74
CA GLU A 119 13.69 -5.60 3.58
C GLU A 119 14.26 -4.22 3.91
N LYS A 120 13.48 -3.37 4.60
CA LYS A 120 13.93 -2.08 5.11
C LYS A 120 15.16 -2.24 6.01
N SER A 121 15.13 -3.16 6.96
CA SER A 121 16.25 -3.41 7.86
C SER A 121 17.51 -3.85 7.11
N ARG A 122 17.34 -4.69 6.08
CA ARG A 122 18.44 -5.15 5.21
C ARG A 122 19.04 -4.01 4.40
N LEU A 123 18.20 -3.17 3.79
CA LEU A 123 18.64 -1.98 3.04
C LEU A 123 19.35 -0.96 3.93
N GLN A 124 18.82 -0.74 5.14
CA GLN A 124 19.47 0.11 6.14
C GLN A 124 20.87 -0.41 6.47
N GLY A 125 21.02 -1.73 6.67
CA GLY A 125 22.32 -2.36 6.89
C GLY A 125 23.31 -2.13 5.74
N TYR A 126 22.86 -2.25 4.48
CA TYR A 126 23.72 -1.93 3.33
C TYR A 126 24.16 -0.47 3.29
N HIS A 127 23.25 0.46 3.57
CA HIS A 127 23.57 1.87 3.59
C HIS A 127 24.57 2.21 4.71
N ASP A 128 24.41 1.63 5.89
CA ASP A 128 25.30 1.87 7.03
C ASP A 128 26.70 1.27 6.78
N GLU A 129 26.78 0.11 6.12
CA GLU A 129 28.05 -0.47 5.66
C GLU A 129 28.78 0.46 4.67
N GLN A 130 28.06 0.99 3.68
CA GLN A 130 28.62 1.93 2.71
C GLN A 130 29.10 3.22 3.38
N ARG A 131 28.34 3.74 4.35
CA ARG A 131 28.76 4.90 5.15
C ARG A 131 30.04 4.60 5.93
N ALA A 132 30.11 3.45 6.60
CA ALA A 132 31.32 3.06 7.32
C ALA A 132 32.54 2.85 6.42
N GLN A 133 32.35 2.44 5.16
CA GLN A 133 33.43 2.37 4.17
C GLN A 133 33.90 3.77 3.76
N PHE A 134 32.96 4.69 3.49
CA PHE A 134 33.27 6.08 3.15
C PHE A 134 34.03 6.79 4.28
N ASP A 135 33.57 6.65 5.53
CA ASP A 135 34.22 7.25 6.70
C ASP A 135 35.65 6.73 6.87
N ARG A 136 35.87 5.43 6.67
CA ARG A 136 37.21 4.82 6.70
C ARG A 136 38.13 5.41 5.62
N LEU A 137 37.62 5.61 4.40
CA LEU A 137 38.40 6.20 3.32
C LEU A 137 38.76 7.65 3.61
N ASN A 138 37.80 8.44 4.08
CA ASN A 138 38.07 9.83 4.47
C ASN A 138 39.13 9.91 5.56
N GLN A 139 39.02 9.08 6.60
CA GLN A 139 40.03 9.03 7.67
C GLN A 139 41.42 8.66 7.13
N ALA A 140 41.50 7.70 6.20
CA ALA A 140 42.77 7.33 5.57
C ALA A 140 43.36 8.49 4.75
N VAL A 141 42.52 9.21 4.02
CA VAL A 141 42.91 10.39 3.25
C VAL A 141 43.42 11.50 4.18
N GLU A 142 42.66 11.85 5.21
CA GLU A 142 43.07 12.87 6.20
C GLU A 142 44.39 12.49 6.88
N SER A 143 44.53 11.23 7.30
CA SER A 143 45.77 10.72 7.89
C SER A 143 46.96 10.81 6.93
N SER A 144 46.75 10.47 5.64
CA SER A 144 47.79 10.58 4.63
C SER A 144 48.21 12.02 4.39
N GLN A 145 47.26 12.96 4.35
CA GLN A 145 47.52 14.38 4.17
C GLN A 145 48.33 14.94 5.34
N VAL A 146 47.93 14.65 6.58
CA VAL A 146 48.67 15.06 7.79
C VAL A 146 50.10 14.51 7.75
N ARG A 147 50.29 13.24 7.38
CA ARG A 147 51.62 12.64 7.28
C ARG A 147 52.48 13.32 6.21
N LEU A 148 51.91 13.61 5.04
CA LEU A 148 52.62 14.27 3.95
C LEU A 148 53.04 15.69 4.34
N VAL A 149 52.16 16.44 5.02
CA VAL A 149 52.49 17.78 5.54
C VAL A 149 53.69 17.70 6.49
N ASN A 150 53.67 16.78 7.45
CA ASN A 150 54.79 16.62 8.39
C ASN A 150 56.12 16.26 7.67
N ILE A 151 56.08 15.37 6.69
CA ILE A 151 57.28 15.00 5.91
C ILE A 151 57.83 16.21 5.14
N LEU A 152 56.95 17.02 4.54
CA LEU A 152 57.34 18.23 3.82
C LEU A 152 57.95 19.28 4.76
N ASP A 153 57.39 19.44 5.96
CA ASP A 153 57.93 20.34 6.99
C ASP A 153 59.30 19.88 7.48
N ASP A 154 59.48 18.58 7.75
CA ASP A 154 60.77 17.99 8.15
C ASP A 154 61.83 18.21 7.05
N TRP A 155 61.46 17.98 5.79
CA TRP A 155 62.34 18.23 4.64
C TRP A 155 62.70 19.72 4.50
N GLY A 156 61.72 20.61 4.69
CA GLY A 156 61.91 22.06 4.67
C GLY A 156 62.87 22.53 5.77
N GLN A 157 62.79 21.94 6.96
CA GLN A 157 63.71 22.21 8.06
C GLN A 157 65.11 21.68 7.75
N TYR A 158 65.22 20.43 7.30
CA TYR A 158 66.51 19.80 6.96
C TYR A 158 67.27 20.57 5.88
N SER A 159 66.58 21.01 4.83
CA SER A 159 67.18 21.80 3.75
C SER A 159 67.67 23.18 4.23
N ARG A 160 66.92 23.87 5.09
CA ARG A 160 67.35 25.13 5.70
C ARG A 160 68.59 24.96 6.58
N SER A 161 68.64 23.88 7.36
CA SER A 161 69.80 23.58 8.21
C SER A 161 71.07 23.31 7.39
N GLN A 162 70.98 22.52 6.32
CA GLN A 162 72.12 22.28 5.42
C GLN A 162 72.64 23.58 4.77
N VAL A 163 71.75 24.47 4.36
CA VAL A 163 72.14 25.75 3.75
C VAL A 163 72.78 26.68 4.79
N ALA A 164 72.29 26.69 6.03
CA ALA A 164 72.89 27.47 7.10
C ALA A 164 74.30 26.97 7.45
N GLU A 165 74.48 25.65 7.58
CA GLU A 165 75.77 25.02 7.86
C GLU A 165 76.81 25.32 6.76
N LEU A 166 76.38 25.30 5.49
CA LEU A 166 77.23 25.68 4.36
C LEU A 166 77.65 27.16 4.41
N MET A 167 76.73 28.07 4.77
CA MET A 167 77.01 29.50 4.87
C MET A 167 77.86 29.88 6.09
N ASP A 168 77.86 29.07 7.14
CA ASP A 168 78.71 29.28 8.32
C ASP A 168 80.17 28.88 8.02
N CYS A 169 80.42 27.83 7.22
CA CYS A 169 81.78 27.47 6.76
C CYS A 169 82.45 28.54 5.89
N ASP A 170 81.69 29.34 5.13
CA ASP A 170 82.21 30.44 4.32
C ASP A 170 82.56 31.69 5.15
N ARG A 171 82.17 31.74 6.43
CA ARG A 171 82.39 32.90 7.33
C ARG A 171 83.61 32.74 8.24
N GLU A 172 84.30 31.60 8.21
CA GLU A 172 85.46 31.28 9.06
C GLU A 172 86.84 31.53 8.40
N TRP A 173 86.90 32.30 7.29
CA TRP A 173 88.13 32.76 6.64
C TRP A 173 88.24 34.29 6.64
#